data_AF-A0A9D8M5U2-F1
#
_entry.id   AF-A0A9D8M5U2-F1
#
_cell.length_a   1.000
_cell.length_b   1.000
_cell.length_c   1.000
_cell.angle_alpha   90.00
_cell.angle_beta   90.00
_cell.angle_gamma   90.00
#
_symmetry.space_group_name_H-M   'P 1'
#
loop_
_entity.id
_entity.type
_entity.pdbx_description
1 polymer ?
#
loop_
_entity_poly.entity_id
_entity_poly.type
_entity_poly.pdbx_seq_one_letter_code
_entity_poly.pdbx_strand_id
1 'polypeptide(L)' 'MYSSDEGLRLEQQLLAQMRRLIRDLPEGDPYRAVLERHLGKLEDAVSQLEALEEGQERP' A
#
# COMPACT_ATOMS: atom_id res chain seq x y z
N MET A 1 2.66 18.56 10.85
CA MET A 1 2.43 18.60 9.40
C MET A 1 3.37 17.57 8.82
N TYR A 2 2.87 16.39 8.46
CA TYR A 2 3.72 15.36 7.84
C TYR A 2 4.04 15.83 6.42
N SER A 3 5.28 15.68 5.97
CA SER A 3 5.62 15.92 4.55
C SER A 3 4.83 14.94 3.69
N SER A 4 4.41 15.32 2.48
CA SER A 4 3.78 14.42 1.50
C SER A 4 4.56 13.11 1.37
N ASP A 5 5.89 13.22 1.29
CA ASP A 5 6.84 12.12 1.15
C ASP A 5 6.81 11.16 2.35
N GLU A 6 6.55 11.66 3.55
CA GLU A 6 6.47 10.82 4.74
C GLU A 6 5.20 9.98 4.73
N GLY A 7 4.09 10.55 4.24
CA GLY A 7 2.84 9.85 4.03
C GLY A 7 2.99 8.71 3.03
N LEU A 8 3.52 8.98 1.83
CA LEU A 8 3.72 7.95 0.81
C LEU A 8 4.65 6.84 1.30
N ARG A 9 5.75 7.19 1.98
CA ARG A 9 6.70 6.20 2.52
C ARG A 9 6.04 5.27 3.55
N LEU A 10 5.14 5.79 4.39
CA LEU A 10 4.40 4.99 5.37
C LEU A 10 3.44 4.02 4.66
N GLU A 11 2.75 4.46 3.62
CA GLU A 11 1.83 3.61 2.85
C GLU A 11 2.59 2.50 2.10
N GLN A 12 3.74 2.82 1.49
CA GLN A 12 4.62 1.82 0.87
C GLN A 12 5.15 0.80 1.90
N GLN A 13 5.46 1.23 3.11
CA GLN A 13 5.88 0.35 4.19
C GLN A 13 4.74 -0.59 4.62
N LEU A 14 3.51 -0.06 4.78
CA LEU A 14 2.33 -0.86 5.10
C LEU A 14 2.06 -1.89 3.99
N LEU A 15 2.22 -1.49 2.72
CA LEU A 15 2.05 -2.36 1.56
C LEU A 15 3.01 -3.56 1.60
N ALA A 16 4.29 -3.30 1.90
CA ALA A 16 5.29 -4.35 2.05
C ALA A 16 4.96 -5.31 3.21
N GLN A 17 4.48 -4.79 4.34
CA GLN A 17 4.08 -5.59 5.49
C GLN A 17 2.87 -6.48 5.17
N MET A 18 1.86 -5.95 4.49
CA MET A 18 0.66 -6.70 4.10
C MET A 18 1.00 -7.83 3.12
N ARG A 19 1.83 -7.57 2.09
CA ARG A 19 2.29 -8.60 1.15
C ARG A 19 3.03 -9.73 1.87
N ARG A 20 3.86 -9.38 2.86
CA ARG A 20 4.54 -10.37 3.70
C ARG A 20 3.54 -11.20 4.51
N LEU A 21 2.58 -10.55 5.17
CA LEU A 21 1.58 -11.24 5.97
C LEU A 21 0.76 -12.23 5.14
N ILE A 22 0.29 -11.83 3.96
CA ILE A 22 -0.47 -12.69 3.04
C ILE A 22 0.36 -13.89 2.60
N ARG A 23 1.64 -13.69 2.27
CA ARG A 23 2.55 -14.78 1.88
C ARG A 23 2.78 -15.77 3.02
N ASP A 24 2.89 -15.26 4.25
CA ASP A 24 3.19 -16.07 5.42
C ASP A 24 1.92 -16.82 5.92
N LEU A 25 0.73 -16.52 5.39
CA LEU A 25 -0.52 -17.22 5.70
C LEU A 25 -0.71 -18.50 4.86
N PRO A 26 -1.27 -19.58 5.45
CA PRO A 26 -1.69 -20.77 4.71
C PRO A 26 -2.69 -20.43 3.59
N GLU A 27 -2.64 -21.19 2.48
CA GLU A 27 -3.54 -20.99 1.33
C GLU A 27 -5.04 -21.13 1.68
N GLY A 28 -5.37 -21.89 2.73
CA GLY A 28 -6.75 -22.06 3.21
C GLY A 28 -7.17 -21.12 4.33
N ASP A 29 -6.33 -20.15 4.73
CA ASP A 29 -6.66 -19.27 5.84
C ASP A 29 -7.77 -18.27 5.45
N PRO A 30 -8.88 -18.18 6.21
CA PRO A 30 -10.00 -17.30 5.88
C PRO A 30 -9.63 -15.81 5.92
N TYR A 31 -8.60 -15.42 6.69
CA TYR A 31 -8.12 -14.04 6.74
C TYR A 31 -7.28 -13.67 5.53
N ARG A 32 -6.76 -14.64 4.77
CA ARG A 32 -5.98 -14.38 3.56
C ARG A 32 -6.79 -13.59 2.53
N ALA A 33 -8.00 -14.04 2.21
CA ALA A 33 -8.88 -13.35 1.27
C ALA A 33 -9.28 -11.94 1.75
N VAL A 34 -9.43 -11.76 3.08
CA VAL A 34 -9.69 -10.46 3.67
C VAL A 34 -8.49 -9.53 3.45
N LEU A 35 -7.27 -10.00 3.71
CA LEU A 35 -6.05 -9.22 3.54
C LEU A 35 -5.76 -8.92 2.06
N GLU A 36 -5.97 -9.86 1.15
CA GLU A 36 -5.82 -9.66 -0.30
C GLU A 36 -6.75 -8.54 -0.81
N ARG A 37 -8.01 -8.49 -0.32
CA ARG A 37 -8.92 -7.40 -0.66
C ARG A 37 -8.45 -6.03 -0.14
N HIS A 38 -7.88 -5.99 1.06
CA HIS A 38 -7.34 -4.74 1.61
C HIS A 38 -6.04 -4.34 0.91
N LEU A 39 -5.22 -5.32 0.51
CA LEU A 39 -4.00 -5.10 -0.25
C LEU A 39 -4.29 -4.35 -1.55
N GLY A 40 -5.29 -4.79 -2.33
CA GLY A 40 -5.64 -4.10 -3.57
C GLY A 40 -6.04 -2.64 -3.36
N LYS A 41 -6.82 -2.33 -2.32
CA LYS A 41 -7.18 -0.93 -1.98
C LYS A 41 -5.98 -0.08 -1.61
N LEU A 42 -5.02 -0.67 -0.90
CA LEU A 42 -3.79 0.02 -0.51
C LEU A 42 -2.88 0.24 -1.72
N GLU A 43 -2.79 -0.72 -2.65
CA GLU A 43 -2.06 -0.58 -3.91
C GLU A 43 -2.64 0.57 -4.75
N ASP A 44 -3.97 0.64 -4.86
CA ASP A 44 -4.65 1.74 -5.56
C ASP A 44 -4.37 3.11 -4.91
N ALA A 45 -4.37 3.17 -3.57
CA ALA A 45 -4.09 4.40 -2.83
C ALA A 45 -2.65 4.86 -3.01
N VAL A 46 -1.67 3.95 -2.88
CA VAL A 46 -0.25 4.24 -3.10
C VAL A 46 -0.03 4.73 -4.53
N SER A 47 -0.61 4.06 -5.53
CA SER A 47 -0.47 4.47 -6.93
C SER A 47 -1.06 5.87 -7.19
N GLN A 48 -2.19 6.22 -6.56
CA GLN A 48 -2.76 7.57 -6.66
C GLN A 48 -1.87 8.62 -6.00
N LEU A 49 -1.26 8.32 -4.86
CA LEU A 49 -0.33 9.23 -4.18
C LEU A 49 0.94 9.45 -5.00
N GLU A 50 1.51 8.39 -5.57
CA GLU A 50 2.68 8.46 -6.47
C GLU A 50 2.38 9.34 -7.69
N ALA A 51 1.21 9.16 -8.32
CA ALA A 51 0.81 9.99 -9.47
C ALA A 51 0.62 11.47 -9.10
N LEU A 52 0.16 11.77 -7.88
CA LEU A 52 0.02 13.14 -7.40
C LEU A 52 1.38 13.79 -7.11
N GLU A 53 2.36 13.05 -6.57
CA GLU A 53 3.72 13.55 -6.38
C GLU A 53 4.41 13.82 -7.73
N GLU A 54 4.36 12.87 -8.67
CA GLU A 54 4.92 13.07 -10.02
C GLU A 54 4.30 14.26 -10.77
N GLY A 55 3.00 14.49 -10.56
CA GLY A 55 2.27 15.62 -11.14
C GLY A 55 2.61 16.96 -10.50
N GLN A 56 3.07 16.98 -9.24
CA GLN A 56 3.52 18.19 -8.53
C GLN A 56 4.97 18.55 -8.83
N GLU A 57 5.81 17.58 -9.20
CA GLU A 57 7.22 17.81 -9.57
C GLU A 57 7.42 18.34 -11.00
N ARG A 58 6.36 18.35 -11.84
CA ARG A 58 6.43 18.93 -13.20
C ARG A 58 6.04 20.41 -13.19
N PRO A 59 6.96 21.34 -13.55
CA PRO A 59 6.67 22.75 -13.74
C PRO A 59 5.80 23.03 -14.99
#